data_AF-A0A5C9CAC0-F1
#
_entry.id   AF-A0A5C9CAC0-F1
#
_cell.length_a   1.000
_cell.length_b   1.000
_cell.length_c   1.000
_cell.angle_alpha   90.00
_cell.angle_beta   90.00
_cell.angle_gamma   90.00
#
_symmetry.space_group_name_H-M   'P 1'
#
loop_
_entity.id
_entity.type
_entity.pdbx_description
1 polymer ?
#
loop_
_entity_poly.entity_id
_entity_poly.type
_entity_poly.pdbx_seq_one_letter_code
_entity_poly.pdbx_strand_id
1 'polypeptide(L)' 'MRASLKYLVDESGQKTSVLVPVKIWDELNSSNQKLQAKLDVFTSIQKGLSEVKMSRKGGKKLQTLKEFLK' A
#
# COMPACT_ATOMS: atom_id res chain seq x y z
N MET A 1 10.56 -20.97 -10.96
CA MET A 1 11.69 -20.08 -11.30
C MET A 1 12.67 -20.08 -10.15
N ARG A 2 13.93 -20.49 -10.35
CA ARG A 2 15.01 -20.30 -9.36
C ARG A 2 15.81 -19.07 -9.79
N ALA A 3 15.48 -17.92 -9.22
CA ALA A 3 16.27 -16.71 -9.42
C ALA A 3 17.59 -16.85 -8.65
N SER A 4 18.74 -16.73 -9.33
CA SER A 4 20.05 -16.74 -8.68
C SER A 4 20.26 -15.41 -7.96
N LEU A 5 19.71 -15.30 -6.74
CA LEU A 5 19.97 -14.18 -5.84
C LEU A 5 21.45 -14.21 -5.45
N LYS A 6 22.21 -13.18 -5.80
CA LYS A 6 23.60 -13.05 -5.33
C LYS A 6 23.60 -12.15 -4.10
N TYR A 7 24.27 -12.57 -3.04
CA TYR A 7 24.39 -11.80 -1.81
C TYR A 7 25.76 -11.13 -1.79
N LEU A 8 25.81 -9.83 -1.53
CA LEU A 8 27.03 -9.12 -1.18
C LEU A 8 27.20 -9.23 0.34
N VAL A 9 28.40 -9.64 0.73
CA VAL A 9 28.77 -9.88 2.13
C VAL A 9 29.84 -8.85 2.50
N ASP A 10 29.71 -8.22 3.67
CA ASP A 10 30.73 -7.31 4.19
C ASP A 10 31.99 -8.06 4.67
N GLU A 11 33.03 -7.32 5.03
CA GLU A 11 34.30 -7.86 5.54
C GLU A 11 34.14 -8.71 6.81
N SER A 12 33.01 -8.57 7.52
CA SER A 12 32.67 -9.33 8.73
C SER A 12 31.85 -10.60 8.45
N GLY A 13 31.54 -10.90 7.19
CA GLY A 13 30.75 -12.08 6.82
C GLY A 13 29.23 -11.87 6.91
N GLN A 14 28.74 -10.65 7.18
CA GLN A 14 27.32 -10.35 7.24
C GLN A 14 26.78 -9.95 5.86
N LYS A 15 25.60 -10.47 5.51
CA LYS A 15 24.96 -10.23 4.20
C LYS A 15 24.31 -8.84 4.18
N THR A 16 25.00 -7.86 3.61
CA THR A 16 24.56 -6.45 3.64
C THR A 16 23.67 -6.09 2.44
N SER A 17 23.74 -6.82 1.32
CA SER A 17 22.93 -6.50 0.13
C SER A 17 22.62 -7.72 -0.73
N VAL A 18 21.54 -7.63 -1.50
CA VAL A 18 21.09 -8.69 -2.43
C VAL A 18 20.99 -8.12 -3.84
N LEU A 19 21.70 -8.74 -4.77
CA LEU A 19 21.58 -8.47 -6.19
C LEU A 19 20.39 -9.27 -6.74
N VAL A 20 19.38 -8.56 -7.19
CA VAL A 20 18.17 -9.12 -7.80
C VAL A 20 18.19 -8.76 -9.30
N PRO A 21 17.88 -9.70 -10.21
CA PRO A 21 17.68 -9.36 -11.62
C PRO A 21 16.58 -8.30 -11.78
N VAL A 22 16.85 -7.27 -12.58
CA VAL A 22 15.95 -6.11 -12.77
C VAL A 22 14.53 -6.54 -13.14
N LYS A 23 14.38 -7.53 -14.03
CA LYS A 23 13.07 -8.05 -14.43
C LYS A 23 12.23 -8.55 -13.25
N ILE A 24 12.84 -9.23 -12.28
CA ILE A 24 12.15 -9.74 -11.10
C ILE A 24 11.80 -8.58 -10.17
N TRP A 25 12.70 -7.62 -10.03
CA TRP A 25 12.47 -6.42 -9.25
C TRP A 25 11.27 -5.62 -9.78
N ASP A 26 11.19 -5.43 -11.09
CA ASP A 26 10.11 -4.71 -11.74
C ASP A 26 8.76 -5.43 -11.59
N GLU A 27 8.73 -6.75 -11.78
CA GLU A 27 7.53 -7.57 -11.58
C GLU A 27 7.03 -7.51 -10.13
N LEU A 28 7.95 -7.58 -9.16
CA LEU A 28 7.64 -7.50 -7.74
C LEU A 28 7.12 -6.11 -7.38
N ASN A 29 7.77 -5.05 -7.87
CA ASN A 29 7.37 -3.68 -7.58
C ASN A 29 6.02 -3.33 -8.21
N SER A 30 5.77 -3.77 -9.44
CA SER A 30 4.46 -3.63 -10.10
C SER A 30 3.34 -4.32 -9.33
N SER A 31 3.60 -5.54 -8.83
CA SER A 31 2.65 -6.28 -8.01
C SER A 31 2.41 -5.59 -6.67
N ASN A 32 3.46 -5.07 -6.04
CA ASN A 32 3.38 -4.33 -4.78
C ASN A 32 2.56 -3.04 -4.93
N GLN A 33 2.78 -2.27 -6.00
CA GLN A 33 2.01 -1.06 -6.30
C GLN A 33 0.52 -1.35 -6.46
N LYS A 34 0.16 -2.44 -7.16
CA LYS A 34 -1.23 -2.87 -7.32
C LYS A 34 -1.87 -3.26 -5.98
N LEU A 35 -1.12 -3.91 -5.09
CA LEU A 35 -1.60 -4.27 -3.76
C LEU A 35 -1.80 -3.03 -2.89
N GLN A 36 -0.86 -2.09 -2.92
CA GLN A 36 -0.98 -0.83 -2.18
C GLN A 36 -2.20 -0.03 -2.63
N ALA A 37 -2.42 0.12 -3.94
CA ALA A 37 -3.60 0.82 -4.46
C ALA A 37 -4.93 0.16 -4.00
N LYS A 38 -4.99 -1.17 -3.96
CA LYS A 38 -6.17 -1.89 -3.44
C LYS A 38 -6.37 -1.64 -1.94
N LEU A 39 -5.29 -1.69 -1.16
CA LEU A 39 -5.32 -1.41 0.27
C LEU A 39 -5.80 0.02 0.54
N ASP A 40 -5.33 0.99 -0.23
CA ASP A 40 -5.71 2.39 -0.09
C ASP A 40 -7.21 2.58 -0.36
N VAL A 41 -7.75 1.95 -1.41
CA VAL A 41 -9.18 1.97 -1.73
C VAL A 41 -10.00 1.36 -0.60
N PHE A 42 -9.66 0.15 -0.14
CA PHE A 42 -10.41 -0.51 0.94
C PHE A 42 -10.33 0.26 2.26
N THR A 43 -9.16 0.79 2.60
CA THR A 43 -8.99 1.62 3.80
C THR A 43 -9.81 2.89 3.71
N SER A 44 -9.88 3.52 2.53
CA SER A 44 -10.69 4.72 2.30
C SER A 44 -12.19 4.42 2.43
N ILE A 45 -12.66 3.30 1.88
CA ILE A 45 -14.05 2.84 2.04
C ILE A 45 -14.36 2.60 3.52
N GLN A 46 -13.48 1.89 4.24
CA GLN A 46 -13.66 1.62 5.67
C GLN A 46 -13.73 2.89 6.50
N LYS A 47 -12.88 3.89 6.18
CA LYS A 47 -12.91 5.21 6.81
C LYS A 47 -14.24 5.92 6.55
N GLY A 48 -14.70 5.97 5.30
CA GLY A 48 -15.98 6.57 4.93
C GLY A 48 -17.18 5.91 5.64
N LEU A 49 -17.20 4.57 5.72
CA LEU A 49 -18.24 3.85 6.46
C LEU A 49 -18.20 4.15 7.97
N SER A 50 -17.00 4.26 8.53
CA SER A 50 -16.81 4.61 9.95
C SER A 50 -17.28 6.04 10.24
N GLU A 51 -17.01 6.97 9.33
CA GLU A 51 -17.47 8.35 9.40
C GLU A 51 -19.00 8.44 9.39
N VAL A 52 -19.67 7.75 8.46
CA VAL A 52 -21.14 7.65 8.42
C VAL A 52 -21.69 7.08 9.72
N LYS A 53 -21.08 6.03 10.26
CA LYS A 53 -21.49 5.43 11.53
C LYS A 53 -21.36 6.41 12.69
N MET A 54 -20.27 7.17 12.76
CA MET A 54 -20.06 8.17 13.82
C MET A 54 -21.02 9.35 13.70
N SER A 55 -21.22 9.89 12.50
CA SER A 55 -22.13 11.01 12.27
C SER A 55 -23.59 10.64 12.57
N ARG A 56 -24.01 9.41 12.24
CA ARG A 56 -25.33 8.89 12.61
C ARG A 56 -25.51 8.78 14.13
N LYS A 57 -24.47 8.36 14.87
CA LYS A 57 -24.51 8.29 16.34
C LYS A 57 -24.50 9.68 17.00
N GLY A 58 -23.79 10.64 16.43
CA GLY A 58 -23.65 12.00 16.96
C GLY A 58 -24.71 13.00 16.48
N GLY A 59 -25.68 12.59 15.65
CA GLY A 59 -26.73 13.45 15.11
C GLY A 59 -26.25 14.56 14.16
N LYS A 60 -24.98 14.52 13.72
CA LYS A 60 -24.40 15.55 12.85
C LYS A 60 -24.70 15.25 11.39
N LYS A 61 -25.19 16.26 10.67
CA LYS A 61 -25.42 16.19 9.22
C LYS A 61 -24.06 16.15 8.51
N LEU A 62 -23.77 15.08 7.79
CA LEU A 62 -22.58 15.01 6.95
C LEU A 62 -22.72 15.94 5.75
N GLN A 63 -21.62 16.62 5.40
CA GLN A 63 -21.55 17.42 4.19
C GLN A 63 -21.73 16.51 2.98
N THR A 64 -22.61 16.89 2.07
CA THR A 64 -22.84 16.13 0.85
C THR A 64 -21.70 16.35 -0.14
N LEU A 65 -21.44 15.38 -1.02
CA LEU A 65 -20.41 15.53 -2.07
C LEU A 65 -20.62 16.80 -2.92
N LYS A 66 -21.88 17.21 -3.11
CA LYS A 66 -22.26 18.44 -3.82
C LYS A 66 -21.85 19.72 -3.08
N GLU A 67 -21.86 19.69 -1.75
CA GLU A 67 -21.39 20.81 -0.92
C GLU A 67 -19.88 20.86 -0.80
N PHE A 68 -19.18 19.73 -0.95
CA PHE A 68 -17.71 19.69 -0.94
C PHE A 68 -17.09 20.17 -2.25
N LEU A 69 -17.74 19.92 -3.39
CA LEU A 69 -17.25 20.27 -4.73
C LEU A 69 -17.58 21.72 -5.17
N LYS A 70 -18.05 22.57 -4.26
CA LYS A 70 -18.45 23.96 -4.51
C LYS A 70 -17.41 24.92 -3.97
#